data_AF-A0AA35RGU8-F1
#
_entry.id   AF-A0AA35RGU8-F1
#
_cell.length_a   1.000
_cell.length_b   1.000
_cell.length_c   1.000
_cell.angle_alpha   90.00
_cell.angle_beta   90.00
_cell.angle_gamma   90.00
#
_symmetry.space_group_name_H-M   'P 1'
#
loop_
_entity.id
_entity.type
_entity.pdbx_description
1 polymer ?
#
loop_
_entity_poly.entity_id
_entity_poly.type
_entity_poly.pdbx_seq_one_letter_code
_entity_poly.pdbx_strand_id
1 'polypeptide(L)'
;MGFGQGGLFLRALVQRCGKVRVRNLISVGGPQQGSYGLPYCPGNNASLCRVVHHTVMKHGVYTPGVQKLITVAQYWQDPKYEEKYEKDCIFLPDLNQMNVTNPVYKERIVTLTNFVLVKLELDRVVNPTESEWFGFYKPGQRKTFTLLKRATYGKRIC
;
A
#
# COMPACT_ATOMS: atom_id res chain seq x y z
N MET A 1 -0.97 -13.78 -10.56
CA MET A 1 -1.09 -13.96 -9.10
C MET A 1 0.15 -13.40 -8.45
N GLY A 2 0.02 -12.65 -7.36
CA GLY A 2 1.14 -12.03 -6.65
C GLY A 2 1.05 -12.27 -5.15
N PHE A 3 2.22 -12.48 -4.53
CA PHE A 3 2.37 -12.76 -3.10
C PHE A 3 3.11 -11.61 -2.42
N GLY A 4 2.70 -11.23 -1.21
CA GLY A 4 3.28 -10.10 -0.50
C GLY A 4 3.28 -8.83 -1.36
N GLN A 5 4.39 -8.11 -1.40
CA GLN A 5 4.58 -6.93 -2.26
C GLN A 5 4.30 -7.20 -3.76
N GLY A 6 4.43 -8.44 -4.23
CA GLY A 6 4.11 -8.81 -5.61
C GLY A 6 2.62 -8.62 -5.96
N GLY A 7 1.71 -8.74 -4.99
CA GLY A 7 0.29 -8.45 -5.20
C GLY A 7 0.03 -6.96 -5.51
N LEU A 8 0.76 -6.08 -4.83
CA LEU A 8 0.75 -4.63 -5.07
C LEU A 8 1.39 -4.28 -6.43
N PHE A 9 2.50 -4.92 -6.78
CA PHE A 9 3.19 -4.64 -8.04
C PHE A 9 2.41 -5.11 -9.27
N LEU A 10 1.71 -6.24 -9.19
CA LEU A 10 0.84 -6.67 -10.28
C LEU A 10 -0.35 -5.72 -10.46
N ARG A 11 -0.89 -5.15 -9.37
CA ARG A 11 -1.88 -4.07 -9.48
C ARG A 11 -1.29 -2.86 -10.21
N ALA A 12 -0.06 -2.47 -9.86
CA ALA A 12 0.64 -1.39 -10.54
C ALA A 12 0.86 -1.65 -12.04
N LEU A 13 1.22 -2.89 -12.40
CA LEU A 13 1.36 -3.32 -13.79
C LEU A 13 0.05 -3.11 -14.56
N VAL A 14 -1.08 -3.55 -14.00
CA VAL A 14 -2.41 -3.38 -14.63
C VAL A 14 -2.76 -1.90 -14.79
N GLN A 15 -2.55 -1.08 -13.76
CA GLN A 15 -2.87 0.34 -13.82
C GLN A 15 -1.96 1.13 -14.78
N ARG A 16 -0.64 0.84 -14.80
CA ARG A 16 0.35 1.62 -15.56
C ARG A 16 0.58 1.14 -16.99
N CYS A 17 0.43 -0.15 -17.28
CA CYS A 17 0.79 -0.73 -18.57
C CYS A 17 -0.44 -1.17 -19.37
N GLY A 18 -0.88 -0.33 -20.32
CA GLY A 18 -2.06 -0.63 -21.16
C GLY A 18 -1.89 -1.78 -22.17
N LYS A 19 -0.66 -2.27 -22.39
CA LYS A 19 -0.38 -3.39 -23.30
C LYS A 19 -0.63 -4.77 -22.67
N VAL A 20 -0.67 -4.86 -21.34
CA VAL A 20 -0.82 -6.13 -20.62
C VAL A 20 -2.30 -6.40 -20.38
N ARG A 21 -2.81 -7.52 -20.91
CA ARG A 21 -4.20 -7.96 -20.69
C ARG A 21 -4.26 -8.96 -19.54
N VAL A 22 -4.62 -8.49 -18.35
CA VAL A 22 -4.89 -9.35 -17.19
C VAL A 22 -6.39 -9.56 -17.07
N ARG A 23 -6.84 -10.82 -16.92
CA ARG A 23 -8.25 -11.14 -16.64
C ARG A 23 -8.53 -11.21 -15.14
N ASN A 24 -7.72 -12.00 -14.44
CA ASN A 24 -7.86 -12.23 -13.00
C ASN A 24 -6.58 -11.78 -12.30
N LEU A 25 -6.72 -10.82 -11.39
CA LEU A 25 -5.65 -10.43 -10.48
C LEU A 25 -5.93 -11.06 -9.12
N ILE A 26 -5.00 -11.88 -8.63
CA ILE A 26 -5.06 -12.47 -7.29
C ILE A 26 -3.89 -11.93 -6.50
N SER A 27 -4.18 -11.26 -5.39
CA SER A 27 -3.20 -10.72 -4.44
C SER A 27 -3.31 -11.49 -3.13
N VAL A 28 -2.24 -12.16 -2.73
CA VAL A 28 -2.15 -12.91 -1.47
C VAL A 28 -1.22 -12.19 -0.50
N GLY A 29 -1.75 -11.68 0.61
CA GLY A 29 -0.95 -10.94 1.60
C GLY A 29 -0.36 -9.63 1.06
N GLY A 30 -0.98 -9.03 0.04
CA GLY A 30 -0.41 -7.86 -0.63
C GLY A 30 -0.80 -6.55 0.06
N PRO A 31 0.15 -5.69 0.49
CA PRO A 31 -0.15 -4.46 1.22
C PRO A 31 -0.74 -3.38 0.29
N GLN A 32 -2.03 -3.46 -0.03
CA GLN A 32 -2.66 -2.60 -1.03
C GLN A 32 -2.76 -1.13 -0.61
N GLN A 33 -2.82 -0.86 0.70
CA GLN A 33 -2.67 0.47 1.32
C GLN A 33 -1.30 0.62 2.00
N GLY A 34 -0.28 -0.12 1.54
CA GLY A 34 1.07 -0.01 2.10
C GLY A 34 1.22 -0.61 3.48
N SER A 35 2.32 -0.27 4.16
CA SER A 35 2.61 -0.75 5.50
C SER A 35 3.26 0.33 6.36
N TYR A 36 3.08 0.18 7.67
CA TYR A 36 3.56 1.03 8.73
C TYR A 36 4.04 0.20 9.93
N GLY A 37 4.96 -0.72 9.66
CA GLY A 37 5.63 -1.52 10.68
C GLY A 37 6.83 -2.25 10.10
N LEU A 38 7.83 -2.50 10.94
CA LEU A 38 8.91 -3.41 10.58
C LEU A 38 8.50 -4.84 10.97
N PRO A 39 8.70 -5.83 10.08
CA PRO A 39 8.44 -7.23 10.41
C PRO A 39 9.22 -7.62 11.67
N TYR A 40 8.57 -8.36 12.58
CA TYR A 40 9.16 -8.83 13.85
C TYR A 40 9.63 -7.75 14.82
N CYS A 41 9.16 -6.51 14.67
CA CYS A 41 9.45 -5.41 15.57
C CYS A 41 8.18 -4.92 16.27
N PRO A 42 7.63 -5.68 17.24
CA PRO A 42 6.57 -5.17 18.09
C PRO A 42 7.14 -3.96 18.82
N GLY A 43 6.51 -2.80 18.65
CA GLY A 43 7.06 -1.46 18.92
C GLY A 43 7.55 -1.15 20.35
N ASN A 44 7.70 -2.16 21.22
CA ASN A 44 8.04 -2.01 22.62
C ASN A 44 9.36 -2.69 23.07
N ASN A 45 9.91 -3.71 22.36
CA ASN A 45 10.91 -4.61 23.00
C ASN A 45 12.33 -4.71 22.41
N ALA A 46 12.70 -3.98 21.35
CA ALA A 46 14.08 -4.01 20.83
C ALA A 46 14.67 -2.60 20.70
N SER A 47 15.70 -2.30 21.50
CA SER A 47 16.40 -1.00 21.53
C SER A 47 16.94 -0.60 20.16
N LEU A 48 17.57 -1.53 19.44
CA LEU A 48 18.11 -1.31 18.09
C LEU A 48 16.99 -1.06 17.06
N CYS A 49 15.90 -1.82 17.16
CA CYS A 49 14.78 -1.75 16.25
C CYS A 49 14.01 -0.43 16.40
N ARG A 50 13.90 0.07 17.64
CA ARG A 50 13.37 1.41 17.95
C ARG A 50 14.25 2.53 17.40
N VAL A 51 15.58 2.40 17.45
CA VAL A 51 16.50 3.40 16.91
C VAL A 51 16.44 3.45 15.38
N VAL A 52 16.51 2.30 14.70
CA VAL A 52 16.38 2.23 13.24
C VAL A 52 15.00 2.73 12.79
N HIS A 53 13.93 2.30 13.48
CA HIS A 53 12.58 2.78 13.23
C HIS A 53 12.46 4.29 13.45
N HIS A 54 13.01 4.86 14.53
CA HIS A 54 12.88 6.28 14.81
C HIS A 54 13.73 7.15 13.86
N THR A 55 14.98 6.75 13.58
CA THR A 55 15.92 7.55 12.79
C THR A 55 15.61 7.49 11.29
N VAL A 56 15.30 6.30 10.76
CA VAL A 56 14.99 6.14 9.33
C VAL A 56 13.53 6.52 9.04
N MET A 57 12.57 6.15 9.89
CA MET A 57 11.15 6.29 9.52
C MET A 57 10.54 7.67 9.80
N LYS A 58 10.99 8.42 10.82
CA LYS A 58 10.43 9.77 11.06
C LYS A 58 10.84 10.78 9.98
N HIS A 59 12.09 10.74 9.53
CA HIS A 59 12.64 11.80 8.68
C HIS A 59 13.28 11.28 7.38
N GLY A 60 13.79 10.04 7.37
CA GLY A 60 14.56 9.49 6.25
C GLY A 60 13.76 8.76 5.19
N VAL A 61 12.63 8.12 5.53
CA VAL A 61 11.92 7.19 4.62
C VAL A 61 11.45 7.85 3.33
N TYR A 62 11.09 9.13 3.41
CA TYR A 62 10.61 9.93 2.29
C TYR A 62 11.71 10.77 1.62
N THR A 63 12.97 10.58 1.99
CA THR A 63 14.07 11.25 1.28
C THR A 63 14.27 10.65 -0.12
N PRO A 64 14.66 11.45 -1.13
CA PRO A 64 14.80 10.95 -2.51
C PRO A 64 15.77 9.77 -2.66
N GLY A 65 16.85 9.75 -1.87
CA GLY A 65 17.81 8.63 -1.88
C GLY A 65 17.20 7.33 -1.37
N VAL A 66 16.44 7.39 -0.28
CA VAL A 66 15.76 6.22 0.30
C VAL A 66 14.64 5.73 -0.61
N GLN A 67 13.81 6.63 -1.13
CA GLN A 67 12.73 6.28 -2.05
C GLN A 67 13.23 5.57 -3.31
N LYS A 68 14.43 5.91 -3.82
CA LYS A 68 15.02 5.27 -5.00
C LYS A 68 15.72 3.94 -4.69
N LEU A 69 16.28 3.77 -3.49
CA LEU A 69 17.09 2.60 -3.12
C LEU A 69 16.28 1.50 -2.42
N ILE A 70 15.25 1.86 -1.66
CA ILE A 70 14.53 0.94 -0.77
C ILE A 70 13.09 0.78 -1.25
N THR A 71 12.78 -0.37 -1.83
CA THR A 71 11.44 -0.69 -2.35
C THR A 71 10.35 -0.60 -1.28
N VAL A 72 10.62 -1.02 -0.05
CA VAL A 72 9.66 -0.95 1.06
C VAL A 72 9.26 0.49 1.38
N ALA A 73 10.18 1.45 1.21
CA ALA A 73 9.90 2.85 1.46
C ALA A 73 8.85 3.42 0.48
N GLN A 74 8.76 2.85 -0.72
CA GLN A 74 7.84 3.29 -1.78
C GLN A 74 6.36 2.92 -1.50
N TYR A 75 6.11 2.05 -0.53
CA TYR A 75 4.77 1.74 -0.03
C TYR A 75 4.68 1.86 1.50
N TRP A 76 5.58 2.64 2.09
CA TRP A 76 5.49 3.01 3.49
C TRP A 76 4.48 4.14 3.67
N GLN A 77 3.40 3.89 4.40
CA GLN A 77 2.35 4.88 4.65
C GLN A 77 2.34 5.27 6.11
N ASP A 78 2.81 6.48 6.44
CA ASP A 78 2.78 6.99 7.80
C ASP A 78 1.43 7.66 8.11
N PRO A 79 0.53 7.05 8.91
CA PRO A 79 -0.76 7.65 9.26
C PRO A 79 -0.63 8.94 10.08
N LYS A 80 0.53 9.25 10.68
CA LYS A 80 0.74 10.50 11.43
C LYS A 80 1.22 11.66 10.55
N TYR A 81 1.81 11.36 9.40
CA TYR A 81 2.42 12.35 8.50
C TYR A 81 1.90 12.13 7.07
N GLU A 82 0.57 12.16 6.92
CA GLU A 82 -0.13 11.88 5.67
C GLU A 82 0.27 12.86 4.54
N GLU A 83 0.35 14.16 4.84
CA GLU A 83 0.79 15.17 3.85
C GLU A 83 2.19 14.87 3.29
N LYS A 84 3.13 14.47 4.16
CA LYS A 84 4.48 14.12 3.74
C LYS A 84 4.49 12.82 2.93
N TYR A 85 3.70 11.84 3.35
CA TYR A 85 3.51 10.59 2.62
C TYR A 85 2.97 10.84 1.21
N GLU A 86 1.90 11.62 1.08
CA GLU A 86 1.31 11.97 -0.21
C GLU A 86 2.34 12.68 -1.10
N LYS A 87 3.01 13.71 -0.58
CA LYS A 87 3.94 14.53 -1.36
C LYS A 87 5.22 13.81 -1.79
N ASP A 88 5.85 13.06 -0.87
CA ASP A 88 7.23 12.61 -1.04
C ASP A 88 7.35 11.10 -1.37
N CYS A 89 6.29 10.31 -1.21
CA CYS A 89 6.31 8.89 -1.57
C CYS A 89 6.09 8.69 -3.08
N ILE A 90 7.03 8.04 -3.75
CA ILE A 90 7.12 8.07 -5.23
C ILE A 90 6.26 7.02 -5.95
N PHE A 91 5.55 6.17 -5.22
CA PHE A 91 4.84 5.02 -5.81
C PHE A 91 3.42 4.87 -5.31
N LEU A 92 3.21 4.62 -4.02
CA LEU A 92 1.89 4.24 -3.53
C LEU A 92 0.84 5.37 -3.62
N PRO A 93 1.13 6.65 -3.30
CA PRO A 93 0.17 7.74 -3.50
C PRO A 93 -0.27 7.93 -4.95
N ASP A 94 0.66 7.82 -5.91
CA ASP A 94 0.32 7.81 -7.35
C ASP A 94 -0.63 6.66 -7.68
N LEU A 95 -0.25 5.45 -7.26
CA LEU A 95 -1.02 4.26 -7.56
C LEU A 95 -2.42 4.26 -6.91
N ASN A 96 -2.55 4.91 -5.75
CA ASN A 96 -3.81 5.10 -5.01
C ASN A 96 -4.53 6.41 -5.34
N GLN A 97 -4.02 7.19 -6.30
CA GLN A 97 -4.69 8.40 -6.82
C GLN A 97 -4.87 9.51 -5.77
N MET A 98 -3.95 9.59 -4.79
CA MET A 98 -4.01 10.57 -3.70
C MET A 98 -3.53 11.96 -4.13
N ASN A 99 -2.54 12.05 -5.03
CA ASN A 99 -1.98 13.33 -5.48
C ASN A 99 -2.71 13.86 -6.72
N VAL A 100 -2.51 13.19 -7.84
CA VAL A 100 -3.07 13.55 -9.14
C VAL A 100 -3.90 12.38 -9.63
N THR A 101 -5.16 12.63 -9.94
CA THR A 101 -6.05 11.61 -10.49
C THR A 101 -5.72 11.37 -11.97
N ASN A 102 -5.35 10.13 -12.28
CA ASN A 102 -5.15 9.60 -13.62
C ASN A 102 -6.32 8.67 -14.00
N PRO A 103 -7.27 9.11 -14.84
CA PRO A 103 -8.45 8.32 -15.19
C PRO A 103 -8.09 6.99 -15.88
N VAL A 104 -6.93 6.90 -16.54
CA VAL A 104 -6.47 5.69 -17.23
C VAL A 104 -6.23 4.54 -16.25
N TYR A 105 -5.76 4.82 -15.03
CA TYR A 105 -5.56 3.79 -14.01
C TYR A 105 -6.88 3.13 -13.63
N LYS A 106 -7.92 3.95 -13.48
CA LYS A 106 -9.29 3.51 -13.24
C LYS A 106 -9.81 2.68 -14.40
N GLU A 107 -9.72 3.18 -15.62
CA GLU A 107 -10.20 2.48 -16.83
C GLU A 107 -9.57 1.10 -16.98
N ARG A 108 -8.28 0.95 -16.65
CA ARG A 108 -7.58 -0.33 -16.74
C ARG A 108 -7.97 -1.29 -15.63
N ILE A 109 -8.05 -0.84 -14.38
CA ILE A 109 -8.35 -1.76 -13.27
C ILE A 109 -9.79 -2.30 -13.35
N VAL A 110 -10.74 -1.53 -13.90
CA VAL A 110 -12.14 -1.99 -14.12
C VAL A 110 -12.31 -2.97 -15.30
N THR A 111 -11.24 -3.19 -16.08
CA THR A 111 -11.22 -4.23 -17.12
C THR A 111 -10.97 -5.62 -16.56
N LEU A 112 -10.46 -5.73 -15.32
CA LEU A 112 -10.32 -7.02 -14.64
C LEU A 112 -11.69 -7.67 -14.50
N THR A 113 -11.74 -8.97 -14.79
CA THR A 113 -12.92 -9.80 -14.50
C THR A 113 -13.01 -10.04 -13.01
N ASN A 114 -11.88 -10.41 -12.39
CA ASN A 114 -11.80 -10.64 -10.95
C ASN A 114 -10.57 -9.96 -10.37
N PHE A 115 -10.77 -9.26 -9.26
CA PHE A 115 -9.69 -8.80 -8.39
C PHE A 115 -9.86 -9.43 -7.01
N VAL A 116 -9.16 -10.53 -6.78
CA VAL A 116 -9.24 -11.34 -5.56
C VAL A 116 -8.17 -10.89 -4.58
N LEU A 117 -8.58 -10.64 -3.34
CA LEU A 117 -7.70 -10.25 -2.24
C LEU A 117 -7.77 -11.33 -1.15
N VAL A 118 -6.64 -11.97 -0.87
CA VAL A 118 -6.51 -12.95 0.20
C VAL A 118 -5.78 -12.29 1.36
N LYS A 119 -6.48 -12.13 2.49
CA LYS A 119 -5.91 -11.67 3.75
C LYS A 119 -5.38 -12.86 4.54
N LEU A 120 -4.18 -12.75 5.09
CA LEU A 120 -3.57 -13.71 5.98
C LEU A 120 -3.89 -13.32 7.42
N GLU A 121 -4.64 -14.17 8.13
CA GLU A 121 -5.15 -13.89 9.48
C GLU A 121 -4.04 -13.66 10.52
N LEU A 122 -2.91 -14.37 10.35
CA LEU A 122 -1.76 -14.33 11.26
C LEU A 122 -0.54 -13.64 10.63
N ASP A 123 -0.74 -12.71 9.70
CA ASP A 123 0.36 -11.96 9.09
C ASP A 123 1.12 -11.14 10.16
N ARG A 124 2.45 -11.30 10.19
CA ARG A 124 3.37 -10.57 11.09
C ARG A 124 4.31 -9.62 10.33
N VAL A 125 4.16 -9.56 9.02
CA VAL A 125 4.97 -8.77 8.09
C VAL A 125 4.20 -7.54 7.65
N VAL A 126 2.96 -7.71 7.17
CA VAL A 126 2.11 -6.59 6.77
C VAL A 126 1.43 -6.00 8.01
N ASN A 127 1.82 -4.78 8.36
CA ASN A 127 1.18 -4.03 9.43
C ASN A 127 0.66 -2.70 8.87
N PRO A 128 -0.65 -2.40 8.91
CA PRO A 128 -1.73 -3.23 9.44
C PRO A 128 -2.17 -4.33 8.47
N THR A 129 -2.63 -5.48 8.97
CA THR A 129 -3.07 -6.61 8.12
C THR A 129 -4.30 -6.25 7.29
N GLU A 130 -5.08 -5.26 7.72
CA GLU A 130 -6.19 -4.68 6.95
C GLU A 130 -5.75 -4.14 5.59
N SER A 131 -4.47 -3.77 5.42
CA SER A 131 -3.89 -3.32 4.14
C SER A 131 -4.06 -4.34 3.02
N GLU A 132 -4.12 -5.63 3.37
CA GLU A 132 -4.33 -6.72 2.41
C GLU A 132 -5.71 -6.65 1.74
N TRP A 133 -6.67 -6.01 2.39
CA TRP A 133 -8.04 -5.76 1.91
C TRP A 133 -8.32 -4.26 1.70
N PHE A 134 -7.32 -3.49 1.31
CA PHE A 134 -7.41 -2.03 1.11
C PHE A 134 -7.84 -1.22 2.36
N GLY A 135 -7.77 -1.80 3.55
CA GLY A 135 -7.94 -1.04 4.78
C GLY A 135 -6.65 -0.41 5.26
N PHE A 136 -6.73 0.61 6.09
CA PHE A 136 -5.55 1.17 6.74
C PHE A 136 -5.88 1.80 8.08
N TYR A 137 -4.88 2.25 8.81
CA TYR A 137 -5.07 3.06 10.01
C TYR A 137 -5.87 4.34 9.69
N LYS A 138 -6.75 4.76 10.60
CA LYS A 138 -7.32 6.12 10.50
C LYS A 138 -6.22 7.18 10.63
N PRO A 139 -6.35 8.34 9.97
CA PRO A 139 -5.39 9.44 10.06
C PRO A 139 -5.05 9.81 11.51
N GLY A 140 -3.78 10.14 11.74
CA GLY A 140 -3.21 10.59 13.02
C GLY A 140 -2.89 9.50 14.04
N GLN A 141 -3.26 8.23 13.81
CA GLN A 141 -3.17 7.20 14.86
C GLN A 141 -2.86 5.79 14.35
N ARG A 142 -2.57 4.87 15.29
CA ARG A 142 -2.14 3.47 15.02
C ARG A 142 -3.02 2.40 15.69
N LYS A 143 -4.26 2.75 16.09
CA LYS A 143 -5.11 1.88 16.93
C LYS A 143 -6.34 1.37 16.20
N THR A 144 -6.98 2.24 15.44
CA THR A 144 -8.23 1.96 14.73
C THR A 144 -8.01 1.96 13.23
N PHE A 145 -8.79 1.14 12.54
CA PHE A 145 -8.67 0.96 11.11
C PHE A 145 -9.91 1.50 10.40
N THR A 146 -9.78 1.75 9.11
CA THR A 146 -10.89 2.00 8.20
C THR A 146 -10.65 1.15 6.96
N LEU A 147 -11.61 0.28 6.67
CA LEU A 147 -11.66 -0.40 5.39
C LEU A 147 -12.07 0.62 4.32
N LEU A 148 -11.60 0.41 3.10
CA LEU A 148 -12.07 1.20 1.96
C LEU A 148 -13.58 0.99 1.80
N LYS A 149 -14.38 1.96 2.29
CA LYS A 149 -15.85 1.86 2.30
C LYS A 149 -16.45 1.89 0.89
N ARG A 150 -15.71 2.43 -0.09
CA ARG A 150 -16.06 2.44 -1.51
C ARG A 150 -14.86 2.87 -2.34
N ALA A 151 -14.38 2.02 -3.23
CA ALA A 151 -13.71 2.51 -4.42
C ALA A 151 -14.81 2.85 -5.44
N THR A 152 -15.01 4.12 -5.79
CA THR A 152 -15.95 4.51 -6.85
C THR A 152 -15.38 4.15 -8.23
N TYR A 153 -15.22 2.85 -8.47
CA TYR A 153 -15.01 2.27 -9.78
C TYR A 153 -16.39 1.91 -10.31
N GLY A 154 -17.05 2.88 -10.94
CA GLY A 154 -18.37 2.69 -11.52
C GLY A 154 -18.37 1.59 -12.57
N LYS A 155 -18.89 0.43 -12.20
CA LYS A 155 -19.72 -0.40 -13.06
C LYS A 155 -21.03 -0.60 -12.30
N ARG A 156 -22.02 0.23 -12.64
CA ARG A 156 -23.42 -0.16 -12.42
C ARG A 156 -23.62 -1.38 -13.31
N ILE A 157 -23.53 -2.55 -12.71
CA ILE A 157 -24.21 -3.72 -13.24
C ILE A 157 -25.66 -3.53 -12.78
N CYS A 158 -26.59 -3.69 -13.70
CA CYS A 158 -28.03 -3.41 -13.62
C CYS A 158 -28.64 -3.48 -12.22
#